data_AF-A0A9D1VBZ2-F1
#
_entry.id   AF-A0A9D1VBZ2-F1
#
_cell.length_a   1.000
_cell.length_b   1.000
_cell.length_c   1.000
_cell.angle_alpha   90.00
_cell.angle_beta   90.00
_cell.angle_gamma   90.00
#
_symmetry.space_group_name_H-M   'P 1'
#
loop_
_entity.id
_entity.type
_entity.pdbx_description
1 polymer ?
#
loop_
_entity_poly.entity_id
_entity_poly.type
_entity_poly.pdbx_seq_one_letter_code
_entity_poly.pdbx_strand_id
1 'polypeptide(L)'
;MTPTKTPACNSASAEGLAQSTPEQARKQLSERGIAREKYPIALSRACEERDTELIRLLTAAGADINAEDEDGTPPLRRAAEYGHADVVRLPP
;
A
#
# COMPACT_ATOMS: atom_id res chain seq x y z
N MET A 1 23.79 -27.43 31.94
CA MET A 1 23.63 -26.00 32.24
C MET A 1 24.05 -25.21 31.00
N THR A 2 23.11 -24.85 30.13
CA THR A 2 23.24 -23.77 29.12
C THR A 2 23.22 -22.42 29.86
N PRO A 3 23.79 -21.30 29.35
CA PRO A 3 23.51 -20.71 28.02
C PRO A 3 24.79 -20.12 27.37
N THR A 4 24.89 -19.55 26.18
CA THR A 4 23.95 -18.84 25.32
C THR A 4 24.54 -18.80 23.91
N LYS A 5 23.83 -19.40 22.95
CA LYS A 5 23.58 -18.86 21.59
C LYS A 5 24.60 -17.82 21.09
N THR A 6 25.66 -18.29 20.43
CA THR A 6 26.29 -17.50 19.35
C THR A 6 25.18 -17.09 18.38
N PRO A 7 24.99 -15.81 18.05
CA PRO A 7 24.10 -15.45 16.97
C PRO A 7 24.78 -15.87 15.67
N ALA A 8 24.50 -17.11 15.26
CA ALA A 8 24.48 -17.47 13.86
C ALA A 8 23.46 -16.57 13.15
N CYS A 9 23.77 -16.18 11.91
CA CYS A 9 22.98 -15.34 11.02
C CYS A 9 23.27 -13.83 11.09
N ASN A 10 24.53 -13.45 10.85
CA ASN A 10 24.86 -12.20 10.16
C ASN A 10 25.32 -12.49 8.71
N SER A 11 24.61 -13.40 8.05
CA SER A 11 24.26 -13.23 6.64
C SER A 11 22.83 -12.68 6.70
N ALA A 12 22.59 -11.37 6.73
CA ALA A 12 22.71 -10.53 5.55
C ALA A 12 22.47 -11.33 4.25
N SER A 13 21.46 -12.20 4.25
CA SER A 13 20.75 -12.55 3.02
C SER A 13 20.31 -11.21 2.45
N ALA A 14 21.09 -10.72 1.49
CA ALA A 14 20.66 -10.62 0.11
C ALA A 14 19.15 -10.86 -0.14
N GLU A 15 18.27 -10.15 0.58
CA GLU A 15 17.04 -9.61 0.01
C GLU A 15 17.54 -8.53 -0.96
N GLY A 16 18.14 -8.89 -2.08
CA GLY A 16 17.45 -9.67 -3.09
C GLY A 16 16.57 -8.67 -3.80
N LEU A 17 17.22 -7.89 -4.66
CA LEU A 17 16.65 -6.94 -5.61
C LEU A 17 15.41 -7.53 -6.31
N ALA A 18 14.24 -7.33 -5.74
CA ALA A 18 12.94 -7.52 -6.36
C ALA A 18 11.94 -6.57 -5.68
N GLN A 19 12.27 -5.28 -5.76
CA GLN A 19 11.38 -4.22 -5.30
C GLN A 19 10.08 -4.25 -6.10
N SER A 20 8.94 -4.12 -5.41
CA SER A 20 7.61 -3.89 -5.98
C SER A 20 6.87 -5.07 -6.61
N THR A 21 7.00 -6.29 -6.08
CA THR A 21 6.03 -7.32 -6.48
C THR A 21 4.63 -6.97 -5.95
N PRO A 22 3.58 -7.07 -6.79
CA PRO A 22 2.19 -6.86 -6.38
C PRO A 22 1.79 -7.79 -5.22
N GLU A 23 2.46 -8.93 -5.10
CA GLU A 23 2.27 -9.91 -4.04
C GLU A 23 2.75 -9.42 -2.67
N GLN A 24 3.90 -8.74 -2.61
CA GLN A 24 4.41 -8.11 -1.38
C GLN A 24 3.45 -7.01 -0.91
N ALA A 25 2.93 -6.21 -1.86
CA ALA A 25 1.99 -5.15 -1.56
C ALA A 25 0.68 -5.70 -0.98
N ARG A 26 0.14 -6.77 -1.58
CA ARG A 26 -1.05 -7.47 -1.07
C ARG A 26 -0.81 -8.07 0.30
N LYS A 27 0.37 -8.63 0.55
CA LYS A 27 0.74 -9.18 1.87
C LYS A 27 0.76 -8.08 2.93
N GLN A 28 1.40 -6.94 2.66
CA GLN A 28 1.44 -5.80 3.59
C GLN A 28 0.04 -5.22 3.85
N LEU A 29 -0.81 -5.14 2.83
CA LEU A 29 -2.21 -4.72 3.00
C LEU A 29 -3.00 -5.71 3.85
N SER A 30 -2.78 -7.01 3.67
CA SER A 30 -3.35 -8.04 4.55
C SER A 30 -2.84 -7.93 5.99
N GLU A 31 -1.56 -7.63 6.21
CA GLU A 31 -1.01 -7.38 7.55
C GLU A 31 -1.61 -6.14 8.21
N ARG A 32 -1.95 -5.12 7.41
CA ARG A 32 -2.71 -3.94 7.84
C ARG A 32 -4.21 -4.21 8.05
N GLY A 33 -4.70 -5.40 7.72
CA GLY A 33 -6.12 -5.75 7.79
C GLY A 33 -6.98 -5.12 6.68
N ILE A 34 -6.36 -4.66 5.59
CA ILE A 34 -7.05 -4.07 4.44
C ILE A 34 -7.40 -5.19 3.46
N ALA A 35 -8.70 -5.53 3.41
CA ALA A 35 -9.24 -6.47 2.45
C ALA A 35 -9.28 -5.86 1.04
N ARG A 36 -9.23 -6.71 0.01
CA ARG A 36 -9.32 -6.31 -1.42
C ARG A 36 -10.59 -5.56 -1.76
N GLU A 37 -11.70 -5.94 -1.15
CA GLU A 37 -12.99 -5.24 -1.28
C GLU A 37 -12.95 -3.80 -0.77
N LYS A 38 -12.00 -3.47 0.13
CA LYS A 38 -11.86 -2.15 0.75
C LYS A 38 -10.73 -1.32 0.14
N TYR A 39 -10.13 -1.78 -0.95
CA TYR A 39 -9.11 -1.02 -1.67
C TYR A 39 -9.56 0.38 -2.09
N PRO A 40 -10.77 0.62 -2.64
CA PRO A 40 -11.23 1.98 -2.95
C PRO A 40 -11.33 2.86 -1.71
N ILE A 41 -11.88 2.34 -0.61
CA ILE A 41 -12.00 3.06 0.66
C ILE A 41 -10.62 3.40 1.23
N ALA A 42 -9.70 2.43 1.19
CA ALA A 42 -8.32 2.64 1.64
C ALA A 42 -7.57 3.64 0.75
N LEU A 43 -7.83 3.63 -0.56
CA LEU A 43 -7.29 4.62 -1.50
C LEU A 43 -7.85 6.01 -1.22
N SER A 44 -9.17 6.15 -1.00
CA SER A 44 -9.81 7.43 -0.63
C SER A 44 -9.16 8.01 0.62
N ARG A 45 -9.01 7.20 1.67
CA ARG A 45 -8.37 7.64 2.92
C ARG A 45 -6.88 7.96 2.74
N ALA A 46 -6.18 7.21 1.90
CA ALA A 46 -4.79 7.51 1.56
C ALA A 46 -4.68 8.84 0.79
N CYS A 47 -5.67 9.17 -0.04
CA CYS A 47 -5.77 10.47 -0.69
C CYS A 47 -5.99 11.57 0.35
N GLU A 48 -6.94 11.41 1.28
CA GLU A 48 -7.22 12.38 2.36
C GLU A 48 -5.96 12.74 3.16
N GLU A 49 -5.20 11.72 3.56
CA GLU A 49 -3.96 11.85 4.35
C GLU A 49 -2.73 12.21 3.51
N ARG A 50 -2.86 12.30 2.17
CA ARG A 50 -1.76 12.46 1.21
C ARG A 50 -0.67 11.39 1.36
N ASP A 51 -1.07 10.17 1.73
CA ASP A 51 -0.20 9.02 1.95
C ASP A 51 0.15 8.33 0.64
N THR A 52 1.09 8.93 -0.09
CA THR A 52 1.61 8.40 -1.36
C THR A 52 2.20 6.99 -1.24
N GLU A 53 2.71 6.59 -0.08
CA GLU A 53 3.19 5.21 0.11
C GLU A 53 2.03 4.22 0.07
N LEU A 54 0.96 4.50 0.81
CA LEU A 54 -0.22 3.66 0.85
C LEU A 54 -0.91 3.61 -0.52
N ILE A 55 -0.96 4.72 -1.26
CA ILE A 55 -1.49 4.74 -2.64
C ILE A 55 -0.66 3.84 -3.54
N ARG A 56 0.67 3.97 -3.52
CA ARG A 56 1.56 3.12 -4.32
C ARG A 56 1.42 1.64 -3.95
N LEU A 57 1.22 1.33 -2.67
CA LEU A 57 1.00 -0.03 -2.19
C LEU A 57 -0.34 -0.60 -2.70
N LEU A 58 -1.41 0.18 -2.63
CA LEU A 58 -2.74 -0.19 -3.12
C LEU A 58 -2.73 -0.37 -4.64
N THR A 59 -2.17 0.58 -5.38
CA THR A 59 -2.01 0.48 -6.85
C THR A 59 -1.14 -0.72 -7.23
N ALA A 60 -0.01 -0.93 -6.54
CA ALA A 60 0.83 -2.10 -6.75
C ALA A 60 0.08 -3.40 -6.44
N ALA A 61 -0.85 -3.41 -5.49
CA ALA A 61 -1.68 -4.58 -5.19
C ALA A 61 -2.81 -4.83 -6.22
N GLY A 62 -2.97 -3.95 -7.21
CA GLY A 62 -4.01 -3.98 -8.23
C GLY A 62 -5.32 -3.33 -7.79
N ALA A 63 -5.25 -2.32 -6.92
CA ALA A 63 -6.42 -1.52 -6.56
C ALA A 63 -6.92 -0.71 -7.76
N ASP A 64 -8.23 -0.76 -7.97
CA ASP A 64 -8.88 0.04 -9.00
C ASP A 64 -9.04 1.47 -8.47
N ILE A 65 -8.35 2.41 -9.11
CA ILE A 65 -8.38 3.84 -8.74
C ILE A 65 -9.70 4.53 -9.13
N ASN A 66 -10.52 3.89 -9.96
CA ASN A 66 -11.84 4.35 -10.36
C ASN A 66 -12.95 3.70 -9.55
N ALA A 67 -12.66 2.67 -8.75
CA ALA A 67 -13.65 2.06 -7.88
C ALA A 67 -14.13 3.08 -6.85
N GLU A 68 -15.45 3.16 -6.68
CA GLU A 68 -16.09 4.06 -5.75
C GLU A 68 -15.92 3.55 -4.31
N ASP A 69 -15.75 4.46 -3.35
CA ASP A 69 -15.82 4.15 -1.94
C ASP A 69 -17.28 3.92 -1.47
N GLU A 70 -17.49 3.76 -0.16
CA GLU A 70 -18.84 3.53 0.40
C GLU A 70 -19.81 4.70 0.15
N ASP A 71 -19.30 5.90 -0.13
CA ASP A 71 -20.09 7.09 -0.47
C ASP A 71 -20.36 7.20 -1.99
N GLY A 72 -19.99 6.19 -2.79
CA GLY A 72 -20.08 6.27 -4.25
C GLY A 72 -19.08 7.26 -4.84
N THR A 73 -18.02 7.62 -4.11
CA THR A 73 -17.05 8.62 -4.54
C THR A 73 -15.75 7.93 -4.98
N PRO A 74 -15.23 8.19 -6.18
CA PRO A 74 -13.94 7.64 -6.58
C PRO A 74 -12.80 8.30 -5.79
N PRO A 75 -11.74 7.55 -5.41
CA PRO A 75 -10.61 8.06 -4.64
C PRO A 75 -9.95 9.27 -5.26
N LEU A 76 -9.87 9.29 -6.60
CA LEU A 76 -9.31 10.41 -7.36
C LEU A 76 -10.10 11.71 -7.14
N ARG A 77 -11.43 11.62 -6.98
CA ARG A 77 -12.28 12.78 -6.69
C ARG A 77 -12.01 13.30 -5.29
N ARG A 78 -11.85 12.42 -4.29
CA ARG A 78 -11.40 12.85 -2.95
C ARG A 78 -10.04 13.53 -3.01
N ALA A 79 -9.06 12.95 -3.70
CA ALA A 79 -7.76 13.59 -3.90
C ALA A 79 -7.87 15.01 -4.49
N ALA A 80 -8.75 15.21 -5.47
CA ALA A 80 -9.01 16.50 -6.08
C ALA A 80 -9.71 17.48 -5.12
N GLU A 81 -10.70 17.03 -4.34
CA GLU A 81 -11.43 17.85 -3.36
C GLU A 81 -10.49 18.36 -2.25
N TYR A 82 -9.54 17.55 -1.81
CA TYR A 82 -8.54 17.93 -0.81
C TYR A 82 -7.31 18.66 -1.40
N GLY A 83 -7.24 18.83 -2.72
CA GLY A 83 -6.16 19.55 -3.41
C GLY A 83 -4.85 18.76 -3.55
N HIS A 84 -4.90 17.44 -3.41
CA HIS A 84 -3.75 16.54 -3.47
C HIS A 84 -3.43 16.11 -4.90
N ALA A 85 -3.09 17.09 -5.74
CA ALA A 85 -2.78 16.88 -7.16
C ALA A 85 -1.61 15.91 -7.41
N ASP A 86 -0.73 15.72 -6.42
CA ASP A 86 0.38 14.77 -6.49
C ASP A 86 -0.10 13.31 -6.63
N VAL A 87 -1.26 12.98 -6.04
CA VAL A 87 -1.87 11.65 -6.14
C VAL A 87 -2.45 11.41 -7.53
N VAL A 88 -3.08 12.44 -8.10
CA VAL A 88 -3.64 12.43 -9.47
C VAL A 88 -2.54 12.24 -10.52
N ARG A 89 -1.30 12.56 -10.18
CA ARG A 89 -0.14 12.45 -11.07
C ARG A 89 0.52 11.08 -11.08
N LEU A 90 0.06 10.13 -10.25
CA LEU A 90 0.57 8.77 -10.27
C LEU A 90 0.12 8.07 -11.57
N PRO A 91 1.03 7.36 -12.27
CA PRO A 91 0.68 6.67 -13.50
C PRO A 91 -0.32 5.53 -13.20
N PRO A 92 -1.31 5.31 -14.09
CA PRO A 92 -2.30 4.25 -13.96
C PRO A 92 -1.69 2.85 -14.10
#